data_AF-A0A1W1CUZ1-F1
#
_entry.id   AF-A0A1W1CUZ1-F1
#
_cell.length_a   1.000
_cell.length_b   1.000
_cell.length_c   1.000
_cell.angle_alpha   90.00
_cell.angle_beta   90.00
_cell.angle_gamma   90.00
#
_symmetry.space_group_name_H-M   'P 1'
#
loop_
_entity.id
_entity.type
_entity.pdbx_description
1 polymer ?
#
loop_
_entity_poly.entity_id
_entity_poly.type
_entity_poly.pdbx_seq_one_letter_code
_entity_poly.pdbx_strand_id
1 'polypeptide(L)'
;MNLKNFLLEYGEKVPGYNITVINEREARAAAGILFMLGMIVIFVGIGYNHIIVARVYLAFLFIDFTARTISPKYSPSLLLGKFVVRNQKPEYVGGLQKRFAWTLGWLISWPMMYWFVLHWDITFYKVMICVLCLTLMFLEAAFAICVGCMIYKTIIRKVPEHCPGGVCEIKQREPIQNFNHMQATIAIITAIALVTGIYLFLAKTESKTFFGEFLHEAVLTKAQLQKEKDEKYQRELEKEFGDDDF
;
A
#
# COMPACT_ATOMS: atom_id res chain seq x y z
N MET A 1 22.94 -18.99 -17.84
CA MET A 1 22.49 -17.65 -18.27
C MET A 1 23.64 -16.68 -18.07
N ASN A 2 24.02 -15.89 -19.08
CA ASN A 2 25.06 -14.89 -18.94
C ASN A 2 24.56 -13.75 -18.02
N LEU A 3 25.37 -13.30 -17.05
CA LEU A 3 24.96 -12.34 -16.02
C LEU A 3 24.45 -11.02 -16.63
N LYS A 4 25.04 -10.60 -17.77
CA LYS A 4 24.59 -9.43 -18.53
C LYS A 4 23.16 -9.58 -19.06
N ASN A 5 22.81 -10.77 -19.58
CA ASN A 5 21.47 -11.02 -20.10
C ASN A 5 20.45 -11.12 -18.96
N PHE A 6 20.84 -11.68 -17.81
CA PHE A 6 19.97 -11.68 -16.63
C PHE A 6 19.68 -10.28 -16.12
N LEU A 7 20.62 -9.34 -16.21
CA LEU A 7 20.44 -7.95 -15.76
C LEU A 7 19.65 -7.10 -16.76
N LEU A 8 19.84 -7.34 -18.07
CA LEU A 8 19.26 -6.52 -19.15
C LEU A 8 17.93 -7.05 -19.71
N GLU A 9 17.69 -8.37 -19.67
CA GLU A 9 16.44 -8.96 -20.14
C GLU A 9 15.62 -9.47 -18.95
N TYR A 10 14.41 -8.96 -18.80
CA TYR A 10 13.51 -9.33 -17.72
C TYR A 10 12.05 -9.23 -18.15
N GLY A 11 11.31 -10.34 -18.05
CA GLY A 11 9.93 -10.45 -18.55
C GLY A 11 9.80 -11.45 -19.69
N GLU A 12 8.77 -11.29 -20.51
CA GLU A 12 8.49 -12.13 -21.69
C GLU A 12 8.76 -11.36 -22.99
N LYS A 13 9.27 -12.06 -24.02
CA LYS A 13 9.38 -11.51 -25.38
C LYS A 13 8.05 -11.74 -26.09
N VAL A 14 7.36 -10.67 -26.42
CA VAL A 14 6.06 -10.70 -27.10
C VAL A 14 6.24 -10.15 -28.53
N PRO A 15 5.68 -10.81 -29.56
CA PRO A 15 5.75 -10.30 -30.93
C PRO A 15 5.18 -8.87 -31.01
N GLY A 16 5.91 -7.96 -31.65
CA GLY A 16 5.52 -6.54 -31.76
C GLY A 16 6.10 -5.61 -30.69
N TYR A 17 6.89 -6.13 -29.74
CA TYR A 17 7.60 -5.35 -28.73
C TYR A 17 9.12 -5.52 -28.87
N ASN A 18 9.85 -4.40 -28.83
CA ASN A 18 11.32 -4.39 -28.96
C ASN A 18 12.04 -4.78 -27.66
N ILE A 19 11.34 -4.68 -26.53
CA ILE A 19 11.85 -4.96 -25.19
C ILE A 19 11.08 -6.12 -24.55
N THR A 20 11.66 -6.71 -23.49
CA THR A 20 10.93 -7.66 -22.66
C THR A 20 9.86 -6.95 -21.86
N VAL A 21 8.65 -7.50 -21.89
CA VAL A 21 7.46 -6.91 -21.29
C VAL A 21 6.86 -7.81 -20.23
N ILE A 22 6.08 -7.20 -19.36
CA ILE A 22 5.27 -7.85 -18.33
C ILE A 22 3.84 -7.35 -18.49
N ASN A 23 2.86 -8.19 -18.17
CA ASN A 23 1.47 -7.75 -18.22
C ASN A 23 1.16 -6.94 -16.94
N GLU A 24 0.75 -5.69 -17.09
CA GLU A 24 0.42 -4.80 -15.97
C GLU A 24 -0.78 -5.34 -15.18
N ARG A 25 -1.73 -6.00 -15.86
CA ARG A 25 -2.95 -6.52 -15.22
C ARG A 25 -2.66 -7.65 -14.25
N GLU A 26 -1.74 -8.56 -14.59
CA GLU A 26 -1.29 -9.62 -13.67
C GLU A 26 -0.53 -9.02 -12.48
N ALA A 27 0.31 -8.00 -12.71
CA ALA A 27 1.06 -7.33 -11.65
C ALA A 27 0.12 -6.63 -10.65
N ARG A 28 -0.91 -5.92 -11.16
CA ARG A 28 -1.93 -5.25 -10.35
C ARG A 28 -2.82 -6.25 -9.60
N ALA A 29 -3.23 -7.33 -10.25
CA ALA A 29 -4.00 -8.39 -9.61
C ALA A 29 -3.20 -9.04 -8.46
N ALA A 30 -1.92 -9.33 -8.69
CA ALA A 30 -1.04 -9.89 -7.67
C ALA A 30 -0.82 -8.91 -6.49
N ALA A 31 -0.66 -7.61 -6.77
CA ALA A 31 -0.58 -6.58 -5.73
C ALA A 31 -1.88 -6.51 -4.90
N GLY A 32 -3.05 -6.63 -5.54
CA GLY A 32 -4.35 -6.66 -4.86
C GLY A 32 -4.53 -7.89 -3.97
N ILE A 33 -4.12 -9.08 -4.43
CA ILE A 33 -4.17 -10.31 -3.64
C ILE A 33 -3.29 -10.19 -2.39
N LEU A 34 -2.04 -9.76 -2.56
CA LEU A 34 -1.12 -9.59 -1.44
C LEU A 34 -1.60 -8.50 -0.47
N PHE A 35 -2.11 -7.37 -1.00
CA PHE A 35 -2.71 -6.33 -0.18
C PHE A 35 -3.86 -6.87 0.68
N MET A 36 -4.81 -7.59 0.08
CA MET A 36 -5.94 -8.18 0.79
C MET A 36 -5.49 -9.13 1.89
N LEU A 37 -4.56 -10.04 1.59
CA LEU A 37 -4.00 -10.98 2.57
C LEU A 37 -3.27 -10.25 3.70
N GLY A 38 -2.47 -9.23 3.37
CA GLY A 38 -1.75 -8.42 4.35
C GLY A 38 -2.69 -7.64 5.26
N MET A 39 -3.78 -7.09 4.73
CA MET A 39 -4.81 -6.43 5.53
C MET A 39 -5.46 -7.41 6.50
N ILE A 40 -5.84 -8.61 6.04
CA ILE A 40 -6.39 -9.67 6.91
C ILE A 40 -5.39 -10.02 8.01
N VAL A 41 -4.11 -10.14 7.68
CA VAL A 41 -3.05 -10.44 8.65
C VAL A 41 -2.89 -9.34 9.69
N ILE A 42 -3.02 -8.06 9.33
CA ILE A 42 -3.00 -6.97 10.31
C ILE A 42 -4.21 -7.07 11.24
N PHE A 43 -5.41 -7.24 10.69
CA PHE A 43 -6.63 -7.37 11.50
C PHE A 43 -6.60 -8.59 12.43
N VAL A 44 -6.18 -9.75 11.92
CA VAL A 44 -6.11 -10.99 12.70
C VAL A 44 -4.92 -10.99 13.66
N GLY A 45 -3.76 -10.55 13.19
CA GLY A 45 -2.52 -10.53 13.96
C GLY A 45 -2.57 -9.55 15.12
N ILE A 46 -3.03 -8.31 14.89
CA ILE A 46 -3.16 -7.30 15.96
C ILE A 46 -4.44 -7.52 16.77
N GLY A 47 -5.57 -7.82 16.11
CA GLY A 47 -6.87 -7.92 16.78
C GLY A 47 -7.02 -9.18 17.65
N TYR A 48 -6.51 -10.33 17.20
CA TYR A 48 -6.63 -11.61 17.89
C TYR A 48 -5.29 -12.13 18.45
N ASN A 49 -4.23 -11.31 18.37
CA ASN A 49 -2.87 -11.65 18.81
C ASN A 49 -2.32 -12.96 18.21
N HIS A 50 -2.73 -13.29 16.98
CA HIS A 50 -2.39 -14.56 16.33
C HIS A 50 -1.09 -14.48 15.53
N ILE A 51 0.03 -14.61 16.24
CA ILE A 51 1.42 -14.48 15.77
C ILE A 51 1.72 -15.31 14.50
N ILE A 52 1.24 -16.54 14.43
CA ILE A 52 1.59 -17.50 13.37
C ILE A 52 1.12 -17.00 11.99
N VAL A 53 -0.04 -16.34 11.92
CA VAL A 53 -0.62 -15.87 10.65
C VAL A 53 0.26 -14.79 10.03
N ALA A 54 0.79 -13.89 10.86
CA ALA A 54 1.73 -12.87 10.41
C ALA A 54 3.07 -13.47 9.95
N ARG A 55 3.60 -14.48 10.66
CA ARG A 55 4.84 -15.15 10.25
C ARG A 55 4.72 -15.82 8.89
N VAL A 56 3.64 -16.58 8.69
CA VAL A 56 3.38 -17.30 7.43
C VAL A 56 3.23 -16.31 6.28
N TYR A 57 2.44 -15.26 6.47
CA TYR A 57 2.25 -14.25 5.44
C TYR A 57 3.54 -13.50 5.09
N LEU A 58 4.32 -13.06 6.07
CA LEU A 58 5.56 -12.33 5.82
C LEU A 58 6.63 -13.20 5.19
N ALA A 59 6.72 -14.48 5.58
CA ALA A 59 7.59 -15.45 4.91
C ALA A 59 7.18 -15.67 3.45
N PHE A 60 5.87 -15.83 3.20
CA PHE A 60 5.33 -15.93 1.85
C PHE A 60 5.61 -14.68 1.02
N LEU A 61 5.38 -13.49 1.57
CA LEU A 61 5.62 -12.21 0.91
C LEU A 61 7.10 -12.06 0.52
N PHE A 62 8.02 -12.41 1.42
CA PHE A 62 9.46 -12.39 1.16
C PHE A 62 9.85 -13.36 0.03
N ILE A 63 9.36 -14.61 0.08
CA ILE A 63 9.62 -15.62 -0.95
C ILE A 63 9.04 -15.16 -2.30
N ASP A 64 7.84 -14.60 -2.30
CA ASP A 64 7.20 -14.10 -3.51
C ASP A 64 7.98 -12.95 -4.15
N PHE A 65 8.42 -11.95 -3.38
CA PHE A 65 9.26 -10.86 -3.91
C PHE A 65 10.64 -11.35 -4.38
N THR A 66 11.20 -12.35 -3.71
CA THR A 66 12.45 -12.99 -4.14
C THR A 66 12.24 -13.68 -5.49
N ALA A 67 11.18 -14.47 -5.61
CA ALA A 67 10.82 -15.16 -6.85
C ALA A 67 10.57 -14.16 -7.98
N ARG A 68 9.81 -13.09 -7.74
CA ARG A 68 9.61 -11.98 -8.69
C ARG A 68 10.96 -11.46 -9.17
N THR A 69 11.83 -11.02 -8.27
CA THR A 69 13.12 -10.40 -8.63
C THR A 69 14.00 -11.27 -9.55
N ILE A 70 13.95 -12.60 -9.37
CA ILE A 70 14.66 -13.57 -10.20
C ILE A 70 13.92 -13.82 -11.52
N SER A 71 12.64 -14.18 -11.45
CA SER A 71 11.82 -14.49 -12.62
C SER A 71 10.33 -14.28 -12.33
N PRO A 72 9.63 -13.41 -13.10
CA PRO A 72 8.21 -13.16 -12.89
C PRO A 72 7.34 -14.41 -13.12
N LYS A 73 7.85 -15.39 -13.88
CA LYS A 73 7.12 -16.62 -14.24
C LYS A 73 6.86 -17.57 -13.07
N TYR A 74 7.66 -17.46 -12.00
CA TYR A 74 7.60 -18.39 -10.87
C TYR A 74 7.05 -17.75 -9.59
N SER A 75 6.70 -16.46 -9.61
CA SER A 75 6.08 -15.83 -8.45
C SER A 75 4.67 -16.38 -8.24
N PRO A 76 4.37 -16.97 -7.05
CA PRO A 76 3.06 -17.52 -6.77
C PRO A 76 1.94 -16.49 -6.91
N SER A 77 2.15 -15.27 -6.44
CA SER A 77 1.14 -14.22 -6.53
C SER A 77 0.91 -13.74 -7.97
N LEU A 78 1.94 -13.66 -8.82
CA LEU A 78 1.79 -13.36 -10.25
C LEU A 78 1.06 -14.48 -10.98
N LEU A 79 1.33 -15.74 -10.65
CA LEU A 79 0.60 -16.89 -11.21
C LEU A 79 -0.88 -16.84 -10.85
N LEU A 80 -1.22 -16.52 -9.60
CA LEU A 80 -2.60 -16.31 -9.18
C LEU A 80 -3.24 -15.10 -9.88
N GLY A 81 -2.51 -13.99 -9.99
CA GLY A 81 -2.97 -12.81 -10.72
C GLY A 81 -3.25 -13.11 -12.19
N LYS A 82 -2.34 -13.85 -12.85
CA LYS A 82 -2.48 -14.33 -14.23
C LYS A 82 -3.71 -15.20 -14.39
N PHE A 83 -3.99 -16.10 -13.44
CA PHE A 83 -5.21 -16.91 -13.47
C PHE A 83 -6.48 -16.06 -13.40
N VAL A 84 -6.52 -15.06 -12.51
CA VAL A 84 -7.68 -14.17 -12.33
C VAL A 84 -7.93 -13.30 -13.57
N VAL A 85 -6.88 -12.75 -14.19
CA VAL A 85 -7.02 -11.80 -15.31
C VAL A 85 -6.86 -12.45 -16.71
N ARG A 86 -6.77 -13.78 -16.81
CA ARG A 86 -6.45 -14.49 -18.08
C ARG A 86 -7.38 -14.19 -19.26
N ASN A 87 -8.63 -13.83 -18.98
CA ASN A 87 -9.64 -13.54 -20.01
C ASN A 87 -9.67 -12.05 -20.41
N GLN A 88 -8.84 -11.21 -19.80
CA GLN A 88 -8.74 -9.78 -20.12
C GLN A 88 -7.68 -9.54 -21.18
N LYS A 89 -7.85 -8.49 -21.99
CA LYS A 89 -6.82 -8.06 -22.94
C LYS A 89 -5.55 -7.65 -22.15
N PRO A 90 -4.38 -8.26 -22.42
CA PRO A 90 -3.16 -7.92 -21.69
C PRO A 90 -2.73 -6.49 -21.99
N GLU A 91 -2.13 -5.86 -20.98
CA GLU A 91 -1.54 -4.53 -21.09
C GLU A 91 -0.06 -4.65 -20.80
N TYR A 92 0.80 -4.33 -21.76
CA TYR A 92 2.22 -4.61 -21.65
C TYR A 92 3.00 -3.38 -21.18
N VAL A 93 3.86 -3.60 -20.20
CA VAL A 93 4.79 -2.60 -19.66
C VAL A 93 6.21 -3.12 -19.70
N GLY A 94 7.19 -2.22 -19.83
CA GLY A 94 8.60 -2.61 -19.80
C GLY A 94 8.95 -3.41 -18.55
N GLY A 95 9.63 -4.54 -18.71
CA GLY A 95 9.91 -5.44 -17.58
C GLY A 95 10.99 -4.91 -16.63
N LEU A 96 12.00 -4.19 -17.12
CA LEU A 96 13.09 -3.67 -16.30
C LEU A 96 12.63 -2.70 -15.21
N GLN A 97 11.70 -1.80 -15.54
CA GLN A 97 11.12 -0.86 -14.56
C GLN A 97 10.34 -1.59 -13.45
N LYS A 98 9.66 -2.69 -13.77
CA LYS A 98 8.92 -3.50 -12.79
C LYS A 98 9.85 -4.33 -11.92
N ARG A 99 10.92 -4.87 -12.52
CA ARG A 99 11.98 -5.54 -11.76
C ARG A 99 12.56 -4.62 -10.69
N PHE A 100 12.90 -3.38 -11.06
CA PHE A 100 13.42 -2.40 -10.11
C PHE A 100 12.43 -2.14 -8.96
N ALA A 101 11.16 -1.96 -9.27
CA ALA A 101 10.11 -1.79 -8.26
C ALA A 101 10.01 -3.00 -7.31
N TRP A 102 10.08 -4.22 -7.84
CA TRP A 102 10.04 -5.43 -7.03
C TRP A 102 11.32 -5.66 -6.22
N THR A 103 12.48 -5.25 -6.73
CA THR A 103 13.72 -5.24 -5.95
C THR A 103 13.64 -4.28 -4.75
N LEU A 104 13.01 -3.11 -4.92
CA LEU A 104 12.75 -2.19 -3.80
C LEU A 104 11.80 -2.82 -2.78
N GLY A 105 10.71 -3.46 -3.24
CA GLY A 105 9.79 -4.20 -2.37
C GLY A 105 10.49 -5.33 -1.60
N TRP A 106 11.37 -6.08 -2.29
CA TRP A 106 12.18 -7.12 -1.69
C TRP A 106 13.12 -6.57 -0.60
N LEU A 107 13.80 -5.45 -0.87
CA LEU A 107 14.68 -4.78 0.08
C LEU A 107 13.94 -4.32 1.34
N ILE A 108 12.69 -3.84 1.21
CA ILE A 108 11.83 -3.49 2.34
C ILE A 108 11.37 -4.74 3.10
N SER A 109 11.10 -5.85 2.41
CA SER A 109 10.65 -7.11 3.02
C SER A 109 11.74 -7.83 3.83
N TRP A 110 13.02 -7.57 3.53
CA TRP A 110 14.15 -8.19 4.22
C TRP A 110 14.18 -7.92 5.74
N PRO A 111 14.17 -6.66 6.23
CA PRO A 111 14.11 -6.40 7.67
C PRO A 111 12.80 -6.91 8.29
N MET A 112 11.69 -6.93 7.55
CA MET A 112 10.41 -7.47 8.03
C MET A 112 10.52 -8.97 8.30
N MET A 113 11.17 -9.72 7.41
CA MET A 113 11.47 -11.14 7.61
C MET A 113 12.29 -11.34 8.88
N TYR A 114 13.31 -10.51 9.10
CA TYR A 114 14.15 -10.60 10.29
C TYR A 114 13.40 -10.26 11.60
N TRP A 115 12.61 -9.17 11.62
CA TRP A 115 11.93 -8.65 12.81
C TRP A 115 10.61 -9.30 13.19
N PHE A 116 9.98 -10.01 12.26
CA PHE A 116 8.68 -10.63 12.53
C PHE A 116 8.66 -12.13 12.27
N VAL A 117 9.60 -12.70 11.52
CA VAL A 117 9.64 -14.16 11.28
C VAL A 117 10.71 -14.81 12.14
N LEU A 118 11.94 -14.30 12.11
CA LEU A 118 13.07 -14.90 12.84
C LEU A 118 13.10 -14.48 14.31
N HIS A 119 13.01 -13.18 14.57
CA HIS A 119 12.87 -12.62 15.91
C HIS A 119 11.46 -12.06 16.00
N TRP A 120 10.72 -12.33 17.06
CA TRP A 120 9.38 -11.76 17.21
C TRP A 120 9.47 -10.47 18.00
N ASP A 121 9.54 -9.33 17.30
CA ASP A 121 9.59 -8.02 17.94
C ASP A 121 8.63 -7.05 17.24
N ILE A 122 7.47 -6.86 17.88
CA ILE A 122 6.44 -5.95 17.40
C ILE A 122 6.65 -4.60 18.06
N THR A 123 7.06 -3.62 17.27
CA THR A 123 7.07 -2.22 17.67
C THR A 123 6.29 -1.37 16.67
N PHE A 124 5.74 -0.26 17.14
CA PHE A 124 4.91 0.64 16.33
C PHE A 124 5.58 1.05 15.00
N TYR A 125 6.84 1.48 15.04
CA TYR A 125 7.57 1.90 13.84
C TYR A 125 7.74 0.77 12.82
N LYS A 126 7.89 -0.48 13.26
CA LYS A 126 8.00 -1.65 12.37
C LYS A 126 6.67 -1.94 11.69
N VAL A 127 5.56 -1.83 12.42
CA VAL A 127 4.21 -1.99 11.88
C VAL A 127 3.89 -0.88 10.89
N MET A 128 4.33 0.36 11.13
CA MET A 128 4.15 1.46 10.18
C MET A 128 4.81 1.19 8.83
N ILE A 129 5.97 0.52 8.81
CA ILE A 129 6.62 0.08 7.57
C ILE A 129 5.74 -0.95 6.83
N CYS A 130 5.10 -1.88 7.54
CA CYS A 130 4.14 -2.82 6.95
C CYS A 130 2.95 -2.09 6.33
N VAL A 131 2.36 -1.12 7.05
CA VAL A 131 1.23 -0.32 6.57
C VAL A 131 1.63 0.49 5.33
N LEU A 132 2.82 1.09 5.32
CA LEU A 132 3.36 1.79 4.16
C LEU A 132 3.48 0.84 2.95
N CYS A 133 4.04 -0.36 3.13
CA CYS A 133 4.16 -1.36 2.07
C CYS A 133 2.79 -1.75 1.50
N LEU A 134 1.82 -2.06 2.37
CA LEU A 134 0.46 -2.39 1.95
C LEU A 134 -0.22 -1.22 1.22
N THR A 135 0.02 0.01 1.66
CA THR A 135 -0.49 1.22 1.00
C THR A 135 0.08 1.33 -0.42
N LEU A 136 1.38 1.12 -0.61
CA LEU A 136 2.00 1.13 -1.95
C LEU A 136 1.42 0.04 -2.86
N MET A 137 1.16 -1.15 -2.33
CA MET A 137 0.53 -2.24 -3.07
C MET A 137 -0.92 -1.94 -3.44
N PHE A 138 -1.66 -1.30 -2.52
CA PHE A 138 -3.02 -0.82 -2.79
C PHE A 138 -3.04 0.22 -3.91
N LEU A 139 -2.10 1.18 -3.90
CA LEU A 139 -2.01 2.19 -4.96
C LEU A 139 -1.74 1.55 -6.34
N GLU A 140 -0.88 0.53 -6.39
CA GLU A 140 -0.62 -0.23 -7.62
C GLU A 140 -1.87 -0.99 -8.07
N ALA A 141 -2.54 -1.70 -7.15
CA ALA A 141 -3.74 -2.47 -7.46
C ALA A 141 -4.92 -1.58 -7.92
N ALA A 142 -5.29 -0.58 -7.12
CA ALA A 142 -6.48 0.25 -7.30
C ALA A 142 -6.29 1.31 -8.40
N PHE A 143 -5.20 2.09 -8.33
CA PHE A 143 -5.00 3.26 -9.19
C PHE A 143 -4.00 3.04 -10.32
N ALA A 144 -3.39 1.87 -10.43
CA ALA A 144 -2.27 1.61 -11.36
C ALA A 144 -1.06 2.53 -11.11
N ILE A 145 -0.90 3.04 -9.89
CA ILE A 145 0.22 3.92 -9.52
C ILE A 145 1.30 3.09 -8.84
N CYS A 146 2.36 2.78 -9.60
CA CYS A 146 3.54 2.10 -9.06
C CYS A 146 4.64 3.11 -8.73
N VAL A 147 4.80 3.43 -7.44
CA VAL A 147 5.80 4.39 -6.94
C VAL A 147 7.22 3.94 -7.30
N GLY A 148 7.51 2.63 -7.29
CA GLY A 148 8.81 2.10 -7.71
C GLY A 148 9.15 2.41 -9.17
N CYS A 149 8.18 2.29 -10.08
CA CYS A 149 8.36 2.66 -11.49
C CYS A 149 8.56 4.19 -11.65
N MET A 150 7.89 5.00 -10.83
CA MET A 150 8.10 6.45 -10.83
C MET A 150 9.52 6.83 -10.40
N ILE A 151 10.04 6.20 -9.34
CA ILE A 151 11.43 6.39 -8.88
C ILE A 151 12.41 5.97 -9.98
N TYR A 152 12.17 4.83 -10.65
CA TYR A 152 13.00 4.36 -11.76
C TYR A 152 13.10 5.39 -12.90
N LYS A 153 11.95 5.94 -13.32
CA LYS A 153 11.89 6.99 -14.35
C LYS A 153 12.71 8.22 -13.94
N THR A 154 12.60 8.65 -12.69
CA THR A 154 13.32 9.82 -12.17
C THR A 154 14.84 9.58 -12.14
N ILE A 155 15.29 8.39 -11.73
CA ILE A 155 16.73 8.06 -11.64
C ILE A 155 17.36 7.95 -13.04
N ILE A 156 16.72 7.22 -13.95
CA ILE A 156 17.29 6.95 -15.28
C ILE A 156 17.14 8.15 -16.23
N ARG A 157 16.25 9.10 -15.91
CA ARG A 157 15.97 10.31 -16.69
C ARG A 157 15.61 10.05 -18.16
N LYS A 158 15.29 8.80 -18.51
CA LYS A 158 14.71 8.40 -19.79
C LYS A 158 13.29 7.93 -19.54
N VAL A 159 12.39 8.29 -20.44
CA VAL A 159 11.02 7.79 -20.41
C VAL A 159 11.09 6.29 -20.73
N PRO A 160 10.62 5.40 -19.85
CA PRO A 160 10.64 3.98 -20.14
C PRO A 160 9.72 3.67 -21.33
N GLU A 161 10.12 2.73 -22.18
CA GLU A 161 9.28 2.24 -23.27
C GLU A 161 8.12 1.42 -22.70
N HIS A 162 6.90 1.70 -23.18
CA HIS A 162 5.65 1.09 -22.71
C HIS A 162 5.38 1.27 -21.20
N CYS A 163 4.77 2.41 -20.86
CA CYS A 163 4.45 2.78 -19.48
C CYS A 163 3.08 2.26 -19.02
N PRO A 164 2.91 2.03 -17.71
CA PRO A 164 1.62 1.64 -17.14
C PRO A 164 0.51 2.62 -17.53
N GLY A 165 -0.63 2.13 -18.01
CA GLY A 165 -1.76 2.95 -18.43
C GLY A 165 -1.51 3.78 -19.69
N GLY A 166 -0.43 3.51 -20.44
CA GLY A 166 -0.09 4.27 -21.65
C GLY A 166 0.34 5.72 -21.41
N VAL A 167 0.68 6.10 -20.17
CA VAL A 167 1.01 7.50 -19.80
C VAL A 167 2.22 8.10 -20.51
N CYS A 168 3.04 7.28 -21.16
CA CYS A 168 4.18 7.73 -21.95
C CYS A 168 3.85 7.95 -23.43
N GLU A 169 2.69 7.46 -23.88
CA GLU A 169 2.11 7.89 -25.14
C GLU A 169 1.43 9.24 -24.88
N ILE A 170 1.75 10.26 -25.70
CA ILE A 170 1.12 11.58 -25.57
C ILE A 170 -0.34 11.43 -25.96
N LYS A 171 -1.20 11.17 -24.96
CA LYS A 171 -2.62 10.98 -25.15
C LYS A 171 -3.36 12.26 -24.76
N GLN A 172 -4.04 12.88 -25.73
CA GLN A 172 -5.01 13.92 -25.43
C GLN A 172 -6.12 13.31 -24.58
N ARG A 173 -6.55 14.02 -23.52
CA ARG A 173 -7.64 13.54 -22.67
C ARG A 173 -8.90 13.36 -23.50
N GLU A 174 -9.46 12.16 -23.46
CA GLU A 174 -10.72 11.88 -24.13
C GLU A 174 -11.85 12.70 -23.47
N PRO A 175 -12.92 13.09 -24.19
CA PRO A 175 -14.00 13.90 -23.64
C PRO A 175 -14.61 13.32 -22.35
N ILE A 176 -14.64 11.99 -22.22
CA ILE A 176 -15.11 11.27 -21.03
C ILE A 176 -14.23 11.49 -19.78
N GLN A 177 -12.97 11.90 -19.95
CA GLN A 177 -12.04 12.18 -18.86
C GLN A 177 -12.13 13.64 -18.38
N ASN A 178 -12.84 14.50 -19.10
CA ASN A 178 -13.02 15.90 -18.73
C ASN A 178 -14.25 16.04 -17.84
N PHE A 179 -14.10 16.76 -16.74
CA PHE A 179 -15.19 17.01 -15.80
C PHE A 179 -16.02 18.20 -16.27
N ASN A 180 -17.35 18.03 -16.29
CA ASN A 180 -18.25 19.18 -16.29
C ASN A 180 -18.19 19.89 -14.92
N HIS A 181 -18.47 21.19 -14.86
CA HIS A 181 -18.52 21.96 -13.62
C HIS A 181 -19.38 21.28 -12.54
N MET A 182 -20.55 20.75 -12.89
CA MET A 182 -21.41 20.01 -11.95
C MET A 182 -20.74 18.73 -11.41
N GLN A 183 -20.06 17.97 -12.27
CA GLN A 183 -19.35 16.75 -11.85
C GLN A 183 -18.16 17.09 -10.95
N ALA A 184 -17.44 18.18 -11.26
CA ALA A 184 -16.36 18.67 -10.43
C ALA A 184 -16.86 19.10 -9.04
N THR A 185 -17.98 19.84 -8.97
CA THR A 185 -18.58 20.24 -7.69
C THR A 185 -19.01 19.03 -6.85
N ILE A 186 -19.67 18.03 -7.44
CA ILE A 186 -20.07 16.81 -6.74
C ILE A 186 -18.84 16.05 -6.20
N ALA A 187 -17.79 15.92 -7.01
CA ALA A 187 -16.55 15.26 -6.60
C ALA A 187 -15.89 16.00 -5.42
N ILE A 188 -15.84 17.34 -5.45
CA ILE A 188 -15.28 18.16 -4.38
C ILE A 188 -16.10 18.03 -3.09
N ILE A 189 -17.42 18.14 -3.16
CA ILE A 189 -18.30 18.01 -1.98
C ILE A 189 -18.14 16.62 -1.35
N THR A 190 -18.12 15.57 -2.18
CA THR A 190 -17.95 14.20 -1.69
C THR A 190 -16.60 14.00 -1.00
N ALA A 191 -15.53 14.54 -1.58
CA ALA A 191 -14.19 14.49 -0.98
C ALA A 191 -14.16 15.24 0.37
N ILE A 192 -14.74 16.44 0.44
CA ILE A 192 -14.84 17.21 1.70
C ILE A 192 -15.64 16.43 2.73
N ALA A 193 -16.82 15.91 2.38
CA ALA A 193 -17.67 15.16 3.30
C ALA A 193 -16.97 13.92 3.86
N LEU A 194 -16.22 13.17 3.04
CA LEU A 194 -15.43 12.03 3.49
C LEU A 194 -14.31 12.45 4.45
N VAL A 195 -13.57 13.51 4.12
CA VAL A 195 -12.49 14.04 4.97
C VAL A 195 -13.06 14.55 6.30
N THR A 196 -14.14 15.32 6.28
CA THR A 196 -14.82 15.80 7.48
C THR A 196 -15.38 14.64 8.30
N GLY A 197 -15.96 13.62 7.67
CA GLY A 197 -16.43 12.42 8.35
C GLY A 197 -15.31 11.67 9.08
N ILE A 198 -14.16 11.50 8.42
CA ILE A 198 -12.96 10.89 9.03
C ILE A 198 -12.43 11.78 10.17
N TYR A 199 -12.35 13.09 9.98
CA TYR A 199 -11.91 14.04 10.99
C TYR A 199 -12.81 13.98 12.24
N LEU A 200 -14.13 14.04 12.07
CA LEU A 200 -15.08 13.98 13.18
C LEU A 200 -15.06 12.62 13.87
N PHE A 201 -14.90 11.54 13.12
CA PHE A 201 -14.76 10.19 13.67
C PHE A 201 -13.53 10.10 14.56
N LEU A 202 -12.38 10.61 14.11
CA LEU A 202 -11.15 10.64 14.89
C LEU A 202 -11.25 11.58 16.10
N ALA A 203 -11.86 12.76 15.96
CA ALA A 203 -11.99 13.74 17.04
C ALA A 203 -12.95 13.30 18.15
N LYS A 204 -14.01 12.55 17.81
CA LYS A 204 -15.07 12.17 18.78
C LYS A 204 -14.88 10.79 19.41
N THR A 205 -14.01 9.95 18.84
CA THR A 205 -13.79 8.59 19.36
C THR A 205 -12.64 8.60 20.35
N GLU A 206 -12.89 8.13 21.58
CA GLU A 206 -11.80 7.89 22.54
C GLU A 206 -10.86 6.80 22.00
N SER A 207 -9.63 7.19 21.75
CA SER A 207 -8.59 6.28 21.30
C SER A 207 -8.12 5.39 22.44
N LYS A 208 -8.27 4.07 22.27
CA LYS A 208 -7.70 3.06 23.18
C LYS A 208 -6.30 2.60 22.78
N THR A 209 -5.72 3.21 21.74
CA THR A 209 -4.42 2.84 21.18
C THR A 209 -3.52 4.07 21.13
N PHE A 210 -2.22 3.87 21.34
CA PHE A 210 -1.20 4.92 21.27
C PHE A 210 -1.27 5.73 19.96
N PHE A 211 -1.56 5.07 18.83
CA PHE A 211 -1.72 5.75 17.54
C PHE A 211 -3.00 6.59 17.47
N GLY A 212 -4.08 6.11 18.07
CA GLY A 212 -5.31 6.88 18.17
C GLY A 212 -5.12 8.13 19.02
N GLU A 213 -4.36 8.05 20.13
CA GLU A 213 -4.05 9.20 20.97
C GLU A 213 -3.16 10.20 20.22
N PHE A 214 -2.12 9.71 19.52
CA PHE A 214 -1.28 10.54 18.68
C PHE A 214 -2.08 11.25 17.58
N LEU A 215 -2.99 10.53 16.90
CA LEU A 215 -3.85 11.13 15.87
C LEU A 215 -4.83 12.13 16.48
N HIS A 216 -5.45 11.80 17.61
CA HIS A 216 -6.41 12.67 18.30
C HIS A 216 -5.73 13.97 18.76
N GLU A 217 -4.52 13.89 19.31
CA GLU A 217 -3.69 15.04 19.66
C GLU A 217 -3.25 15.85 18.42
N ALA A 218 -2.90 15.19 17.32
CA ALA A 218 -2.52 15.88 16.08
C ALA A 218 -3.71 16.56 15.37
N VAL A 219 -4.92 16.06 15.59
CA VAL A 219 -6.18 16.52 14.97
C VAL A 219 -6.81 17.67 15.76
N LEU A 220 -6.61 17.71 17.08
CA LEU A 220 -7.15 18.74 17.97
C LEU A 220 -6.27 19.98 18.05
N THR A 221 -6.91 21.14 18.14
CA THR A 221 -6.20 22.37 18.48
C THR A 221 -5.77 22.34 19.94
N LYS A 222 -4.62 22.94 20.30
CA LYS A 222 -4.12 23.00 21.69
C LYS A 222 -5.19 23.43 22.72
N ALA A 223 -6.07 24.37 22.35
CA ALA A 223 -7.16 24.83 23.20
C ALA A 223 -8.27 23.78 23.42
N GLN A 224 -8.57 22.96 22.41
CA GLN A 224 -9.57 21.89 22.52
C GLN A 224 -9.03 20.72 23.35
N LEU A 225 -7.75 20.39 23.19
CA LEU A 225 -7.06 19.37 23.99
C LEU A 225 -7.03 19.74 25.48
N GLN A 226 -6.78 21.02 25.81
CA GLN A 226 -6.78 21.50 27.19
C GLN A 226 -8.16 21.33 27.83
N LYS A 227 -9.21 21.75 27.13
CA LYS A 227 -10.60 21.63 27.61
C LYS A 227 -10.99 20.17 27.87
N GLU A 228 -10.58 19.25 26.99
CA GLU A 228 -10.86 17.82 27.17
C GLU A 228 -10.08 17.21 28.35
N LYS A 229 -8.83 17.65 28.58
CA LYS A 229 -8.05 17.27 29.76
C LYS A 229 -8.67 17.81 31.05
N ASP A 230 -9.13 19.05 31.04
CA ASP A 230 -9.81 19.67 32.18
C ASP A 230 -11.14 18.95 32.48
N GLU A 231 -11.92 18.60 31.46
CA GLU A 231 -13.15 17.80 31.62
C GLU A 231 -12.87 16.37 32.12
N LYS A 232 -11.80 15.70 31.65
CA LYS A 232 -11.39 14.40 32.18
C LYS A 232 -10.95 14.49 33.64
N TYR A 233 -10.16 15.51 34.00
CA TYR A 233 -9.71 15.74 35.36
C TYR A 233 -10.86 16.02 36.32
N GLN A 234 -11.87 16.80 35.90
CA GLN A 234 -13.08 17.02 36.68
C GLN A 234 -13.89 15.72 36.86
N ARG A 235 -14.03 14.88 35.83
CA ARG A 235 -14.70 13.57 35.95
C ARG A 235 -13.93 12.59 36.84
N GLU A 236 -12.60 12.66 36.86
CA GLU A 236 -11.77 11.86 37.77
C GLU A 236 -11.93 12.34 39.21
N LEU A 237 -11.89 13.65 39.45
CA LEU A 237 -12.20 14.25 40.75
C LEU A 237 -13.60 13.89 41.25
N GLU A 238 -14.63 13.97 40.41
CA GLU A 238 -16.01 13.57 40.77
C GLU A 238 -16.10 12.07 41.10
N LYS A 239 -15.32 11.21 40.45
CA LYS A 239 -15.28 9.77 40.80
C LYS A 239 -14.49 9.47 42.06
N GLU A 240 -13.47 10.26 42.36
CA GLU A 240 -12.56 10.02 43.48
C GLU A 240 -13.05 10.69 44.77
N PHE A 241 -13.81 11.79 44.67
CA PHE A 241 -14.31 12.58 45.80
C PHE A 241 -15.84 12.74 45.82
N GLY A 242 -16.58 12.25 44.82
CA GLY A 242 -18.05 12.35 44.76
C GLY A 242 -18.80 11.21 45.47
N ASP A 243 -18.09 10.19 45.96
CA ASP A 243 -18.65 9.12 46.80
C ASP A 243 -18.52 9.43 48.32
N ASP A 244 -18.02 10.60 48.70
CA ASP A 244 -17.90 11.07 50.09
C ASP A 244 -19.18 11.78 50.60
N ASP A 245 -20.35 11.40 50.09
CA ASP A 245 -21.64 11.78 50.69
C ASP A 245 -21.92 10.86 51.91
N PHE A 246 -21.67 11.41 53.11
CA PHE A 246 -22.24 10.95 54.38
C PHE A 246 -23.78 11.07 54.40
#